data_AF-A0A9E3BT48-F1
#
_entry.id   AF-A0A9E3BT48-F1
#
_cell.length_a   1.000
_cell.length_b   1.000
_cell.length_c   1.000
_cell.angle_alpha   90.00
_cell.angle_beta   90.00
_cell.angle_gamma   90.00
#
_symmetry.space_group_name_H-M   'P 1'
#
loop_
_entity.id
_entity.type
_entity.pdbx_description
1 polymer ?
#
loop_
_entity_poly.entity_id
_entity_poly.type
_entity_poly.pdbx_seq_one_letter_code
_entity_poly.pdbx_strand_id
1 'polypeptide(L)'
;RSRAFCGFAIGGACTTTSFYAFMAASPFIFINLLHQTEQRVGLYYMLLMLGVATGGLLGNRLAGRVRLGHVVRLANGIAVAAASGFLASYAAGLLSVPAVVGTIALFMVGAGLASPFAITGAISVNPQAVGAASGLYGFVQMSYGALCTVVVETWRPGSVMTVAVVLLGSAVVGQAALSMALRERR
;
A
#
# COMPACT_ATOMS: atom_id res chain seq x y z
N ARG A 1 14.07 -2.73 22.18
CA ARG A 1 12.90 -3.21 21.40
C ARG A 1 11.77 -2.19 21.52
N SER A 2 11.72 -1.19 20.64
CA SER A 2 10.64 -0.22 20.68
C SER A 2 9.46 -0.73 19.87
N ARG A 3 8.36 -1.08 20.54
CA ARG A 3 7.12 -1.56 19.90
C ARG A 3 6.57 -0.53 18.91
N ALA A 4 6.76 0.76 19.20
CA ALA A 4 6.44 1.85 18.28
C ALA A 4 7.21 1.77 16.95
N PHE A 5 8.51 1.43 16.96
CA PHE A 5 9.28 1.23 15.73
C PHE A 5 8.71 0.08 14.91
N CYS A 6 8.44 -1.07 15.55
CA CYS A 6 7.86 -2.23 14.87
C CYS A 6 6.51 -1.89 14.25
N GLY A 7 5.64 -1.14 14.94
CA GLY A 7 4.35 -0.75 14.38
C GLY A 7 4.45 0.22 13.20
N PHE A 8 5.38 1.17 13.21
CA PHE A 8 5.65 2.02 12.04
C PHE A 8 6.29 1.26 10.88
N ALA A 9 7.22 0.35 11.18
CA ALA A 9 7.90 -0.46 10.15
C ALA A 9 6.96 -1.45 9.49
N ILE A 10 6.26 -2.27 10.28
CA ILE A 10 5.29 -3.25 9.76
C ILE A 10 4.12 -2.54 9.10
N GLY A 11 3.55 -1.54 9.78
CA GLY A 11 2.39 -0.86 9.24
C GLY A 11 2.69 -0.04 7.99
N GLY A 12 3.84 0.63 7.96
CA GLY A 12 4.34 1.29 6.75
C GLY A 12 4.61 0.32 5.61
N ALA A 13 5.27 -0.81 5.89
CA ALA A 13 5.51 -1.86 4.90
C ALA A 13 4.17 -2.37 4.31
N CYS A 14 3.23 -2.77 5.16
CA CYS A 14 1.94 -3.28 4.72
C CYS A 14 1.18 -2.31 3.82
N THR A 15 1.16 -1.02 4.17
CA THR A 15 0.45 0.00 3.39
C THR A 15 1.16 0.36 2.09
N THR A 16 2.49 0.32 2.05
CA THR A 16 3.27 0.84 0.91
C THR A 16 3.69 -0.21 -0.11
N THR A 17 3.88 -1.48 0.28
CA THR A 17 4.40 -2.52 -0.63
C THR A 17 3.44 -3.64 -0.97
N SER A 18 2.26 -3.69 -0.36
CA SER A 18 1.21 -4.64 -0.77
C SER A 18 0.78 -4.49 -2.23
N PHE A 19 1.02 -3.35 -2.87
CA PHE A 19 0.83 -3.15 -4.31
C PHE A 19 1.66 -4.11 -5.19
N TYR A 20 2.80 -4.65 -4.70
CA TYR A 20 3.55 -5.66 -5.45
C TYR A 20 2.75 -6.95 -5.71
N ALA A 21 1.78 -7.26 -4.83
CA ALA A 21 0.79 -8.32 -5.05
C ALA A 21 0.00 -8.11 -6.35
N PHE A 22 -0.42 -6.87 -6.61
CA PHE A 22 -1.11 -6.50 -7.83
C PHE A 22 -0.17 -6.55 -9.03
N MET A 23 1.04 -6.00 -8.91
CA MET A 23 2.03 -6.05 -10.00
C MET A 23 2.28 -7.47 -10.49
N ALA A 24 2.41 -8.44 -9.57
CA ALA A 24 2.61 -9.85 -9.91
C ALA A 24 1.48 -10.41 -10.78
N ALA A 25 0.22 -10.21 -10.37
CA ALA A 25 -0.94 -10.75 -11.07
C ALA A 25 -1.50 -9.86 -12.20
N SER A 26 -1.05 -8.60 -12.30
CA SER A 26 -1.66 -7.61 -13.19
C SER A 26 -1.59 -7.92 -14.68
N PRO A 27 -0.56 -8.59 -15.24
CA PRO A 27 -0.59 -9.06 -16.62
C PRO A 27 -1.76 -10.01 -16.86
N PHE A 28 -2.01 -10.94 -15.94
CA PHE A 28 -3.17 -11.84 -16.02
C PHE A 28 -4.50 -11.07 -15.97
N ILE A 29 -4.63 -10.11 -15.05
CA ILE A 29 -5.86 -9.33 -14.89
C ILE A 29 -6.15 -8.51 -16.15
N PHE A 30 -5.15 -7.81 -16.71
CA PHE A 30 -5.38 -6.94 -17.85
C PHE A 30 -5.41 -7.67 -19.19
N ILE A 31 -4.49 -8.61 -19.41
CA ILE A 31 -4.31 -9.27 -20.72
C ILE A 31 -5.24 -10.47 -20.82
N ASN A 32 -5.19 -11.40 -19.86
CA ASN A 32 -5.96 -12.64 -19.94
C ASN A 32 -7.44 -12.43 -19.59
N LEU A 33 -7.76 -11.62 -18.59
CA LEU A 33 -9.14 -11.45 -18.13
C LEU A 33 -9.85 -10.26 -18.83
N LEU A 34 -9.18 -9.12 -18.94
CA LEU A 34 -9.75 -7.90 -19.53
C LEU A 34 -9.38 -7.69 -21.01
N HIS A 35 -8.67 -8.64 -21.62
CA HIS A 35 -8.34 -8.68 -23.05
C HIS A 35 -7.68 -7.40 -23.56
N GLN A 36 -6.83 -6.77 -22.75
CA GLN A 36 -6.08 -5.57 -23.11
C GLN A 36 -4.72 -5.92 -23.73
N THR A 37 -4.22 -5.02 -24.57
CA THR A 37 -2.88 -5.13 -25.16
C THR A 37 -1.80 -4.66 -24.18
N GLU A 38 -0.61 -5.24 -24.27
CA GLU A 38 0.54 -4.90 -23.42
C GLU A 38 0.88 -3.40 -23.44
N GLN A 39 0.77 -2.76 -24.61
CA GLN A 39 0.98 -1.31 -24.76
C GLN A 39 0.03 -0.49 -23.86
N ARG A 40 -1.24 -0.90 -23.76
CA ARG A 40 -2.21 -0.22 -22.89
C ARG A 40 -1.93 -0.45 -21.42
N VAL A 41 -1.45 -1.65 -21.06
CA VAL A 41 -1.04 -1.97 -19.69
C VAL A 41 0.08 -1.05 -19.21
N GLY A 42 1.06 -0.76 -20.07
CA GLY A 42 2.10 0.24 -19.79
C GLY A 42 1.54 1.62 -19.45
N LEU A 43 0.54 2.09 -20.20
CA LEU A 43 -0.15 3.35 -19.92
C LEU A 43 -0.91 3.32 -18.58
N TYR A 44 -1.51 2.17 -18.24
CA TYR A 44 -2.18 2.01 -16.94
C TYR A 44 -1.18 2.10 -15.78
N TYR A 45 0.01 1.49 -15.89
CA TYR A 45 1.04 1.66 -14.86
C TYR A 45 1.50 3.11 -14.71
N MET A 46 1.60 3.87 -15.79
CA MET A 46 1.90 5.31 -15.68
C MET A 46 0.84 6.04 -14.85
N LEU A 47 -0.44 5.77 -15.09
CA LEU A 47 -1.54 6.36 -14.31
C LEU A 47 -1.51 5.91 -12.84
N LEU A 48 -1.17 4.65 -12.58
CA LEU A 48 -0.98 4.11 -11.24
C LEU A 48 0.18 4.82 -10.49
N MET A 49 1.30 5.06 -11.17
CA MET A 49 2.44 5.81 -10.60
C MET A 49 2.11 7.28 -10.30
N LEU A 50 1.23 7.91 -11.10
CA LEU A 50 0.69 9.23 -10.77
C LEU A 50 -0.07 9.21 -9.42
N GLY A 51 -0.73 8.11 -9.08
CA GLY A 51 -1.35 7.91 -7.77
C GLY A 51 -0.34 8.02 -6.62
N VAL A 52 0.79 7.31 -6.71
CA VAL A 52 1.86 7.40 -5.68
C VAL A 52 2.43 8.81 -5.62
N ALA A 53 2.73 9.42 -6.78
CA ALA A 53 3.30 10.77 -6.83
C ALA A 53 2.36 11.80 -6.20
N THR A 54 1.07 11.77 -6.55
CA THR A 54 0.07 12.67 -5.96
C THR A 54 -0.09 12.44 -4.46
N GLY A 55 -0.14 11.18 -4.00
CA GLY A 55 -0.15 10.84 -2.58
C GLY A 55 1.07 11.39 -1.83
N GLY A 56 2.27 11.20 -2.37
CA GLY A 56 3.52 11.69 -1.78
C GLY A 56 3.58 13.23 -1.73
N LEU A 57 3.13 13.91 -2.79
CA LEU A 57 3.03 15.38 -2.81
C LEU A 57 2.04 15.90 -1.76
N LEU A 58 0.88 15.25 -1.62
CA LEU A 58 -0.09 15.56 -0.57
C LEU A 58 0.53 15.32 0.82
N GLY A 59 1.27 14.22 0.99
CA GLY A 59 1.95 13.91 2.24
C GLY A 59 2.98 14.96 2.63
N ASN A 60 3.81 15.39 1.68
CA ASN A 60 4.79 16.46 1.90
C ASN A 60 4.12 17.81 2.22
N ARG A 61 2.99 18.14 1.58
CA ARG A 61 2.23 19.35 1.90
C ARG A 61 1.59 19.31 3.29
N LEU A 62 1.16 18.14 3.74
CA LEU A 62 0.57 17.95 5.06
C LEU A 62 1.62 17.77 6.17
N ALA A 63 2.84 17.40 5.80
CA ALA A 63 3.96 17.30 6.73
C ALA A 63 4.20 18.66 7.42
N GLY A 64 4.24 18.65 8.75
CA GLY A 64 4.37 19.85 9.57
C GLY A 64 3.08 20.66 9.76
N ARG A 65 2.04 20.47 8.94
CA ARG A 65 0.74 21.16 9.08
C ARG A 65 -0.30 20.37 9.86
N VAL A 66 -0.27 19.04 9.76
CA VAL A 66 -1.25 18.15 10.39
C VAL A 66 -0.54 17.14 11.29
N ARG A 67 -1.16 16.80 12.43
CA ARG A 67 -0.64 15.76 13.34
C ARG A 67 -0.49 14.43 12.59
N LEU A 68 0.69 13.80 12.73
CA LEU A 68 1.05 12.54 12.08
C LEU A 68 -0.05 11.47 12.20
N GLY A 69 -0.65 11.32 13.38
CA GLY A 69 -1.72 10.34 13.59
C GLY A 69 -3.02 10.59 12.81
N HIS A 70 -3.33 11.83 12.40
CA HIS A 70 -4.47 12.08 11.50
C HIS A 70 -4.14 11.72 10.06
N VAL A 71 -2.96 12.11 9.58
CA VAL A 71 -2.56 11.86 8.18
C VAL A 71 -2.43 10.37 7.92
N VAL A 72 -1.79 9.62 8.83
CA VAL A 72 -1.64 8.17 8.72
C VAL A 72 -3.00 7.45 8.70
N ARG A 73 -3.95 7.87 9.55
CA ARG A 73 -5.31 7.29 9.55
C ARG A 73 -6.08 7.60 8.27
N LEU A 74 -5.93 8.82 7.73
CA LEU A 74 -6.53 9.20 6.45
C LEU A 74 -5.96 8.37 5.30
N ALA A 75 -4.63 8.27 5.22
CA ALA A 75 -3.92 7.52 4.18
C ALA A 75 -4.36 6.05 4.13
N ASN A 76 -4.43 5.40 5.29
CA ASN A 76 -4.91 4.03 5.37
C ASN A 76 -6.42 3.91 5.14
N GLY A 77 -7.22 4.88 5.58
CA GLY A 77 -8.66 4.90 5.27
C GLY A 77 -8.90 4.88 3.76
N ILE A 78 -8.12 5.66 3.00
CA ILE A 78 -8.12 5.65 1.54
C ILE A 78 -7.71 4.27 0.99
N ALA A 79 -6.63 3.68 1.51
CA ALA A 79 -6.16 2.37 1.06
C ALA A 79 -7.18 1.25 1.34
N VAL A 80 -7.80 1.24 2.52
CA VAL A 80 -8.84 0.26 2.88
C VAL A 80 -10.09 0.45 2.02
N ALA A 81 -10.54 1.69 1.80
CA ALA A 81 -11.68 1.97 0.94
C ALA A 81 -11.42 1.54 -0.52
N ALA A 82 -10.22 1.82 -1.02
CA ALA A 82 -9.80 1.42 -2.36
C ALA A 82 -9.74 -0.11 -2.53
N ALA A 83 -9.11 -0.82 -1.59
CA ALA A 83 -9.03 -2.29 -1.61
C ALA A 83 -10.42 -2.94 -1.46
N SER A 84 -11.28 -2.36 -0.62
CA SER A 84 -12.67 -2.81 -0.46
C SER A 84 -13.47 -2.58 -1.75
N GLY A 85 -13.29 -1.42 -2.39
CA GLY A 85 -13.89 -1.11 -3.69
C GLY A 85 -13.46 -2.09 -4.77
N PHE A 86 -12.17 -2.42 -4.84
CA PHE A 86 -11.65 -3.43 -5.78
C PHE A 86 -12.27 -4.81 -5.54
N LEU A 87 -12.33 -5.26 -4.28
CA LEU A 87 -12.96 -6.53 -3.92
C LEU A 87 -14.46 -6.54 -4.24
N ALA A 88 -15.17 -5.43 -3.98
CA ALA A 88 -16.59 -5.29 -4.27
C ALA A 88 -16.87 -5.29 -5.77
N SER A 89 -16.04 -4.60 -6.58
CA SER A 89 -16.15 -4.64 -8.05
C SER A 89 -15.97 -6.05 -8.60
N TYR A 90 -15.03 -6.82 -8.04
CA TYR A 90 -14.85 -8.23 -8.38
C TYR A 90 -16.08 -9.07 -7.99
N ALA A 91 -16.54 -8.96 -6.74
CA ALA A 91 -17.67 -9.74 -6.22
C ALA A 91 -18.99 -9.45 -6.96
N ALA A 92 -19.18 -8.20 -7.43
CA ALA A 92 -20.35 -7.80 -8.21
C ALA A 92 -20.27 -8.20 -9.70
N GLY A 93 -19.16 -8.80 -10.15
CA GLY A 93 -18.94 -9.11 -11.58
C GLY A 93 -18.75 -7.86 -12.46
N LEU A 94 -18.51 -6.69 -11.86
CA LEU A 94 -18.34 -5.40 -12.54
C LEU A 94 -16.85 -5.08 -12.83
N LEU A 95 -16.02 -6.11 -12.90
CA LEU A 95 -14.59 -5.94 -13.10
C LEU A 95 -14.33 -5.42 -14.52
N SER A 96 -13.83 -4.19 -14.59
CA SER A 96 -13.53 -3.49 -15.85
C SER A 96 -12.22 -2.72 -15.69
N VAL A 97 -11.58 -2.36 -16.81
CA VAL A 97 -10.33 -1.60 -16.79
C VAL A 97 -10.44 -0.32 -15.93
N PRO A 98 -11.47 0.54 -16.08
CA PRO A 98 -11.58 1.74 -15.25
C PRO A 98 -11.79 1.43 -13.77
N ALA A 99 -12.52 0.35 -13.44
CA ALA A 99 -12.72 -0.07 -12.06
C ALA A 99 -11.41 -0.52 -11.41
N VAL A 100 -10.64 -1.36 -12.10
CA VAL A 100 -9.33 -1.84 -11.62
C VAL A 100 -8.35 -0.67 -11.49
N VAL A 101 -8.17 0.10 -12.55
CA VAL A 101 -7.20 1.21 -12.57
C VAL A 101 -7.60 2.29 -11.56
N GLY A 102 -8.88 2.64 -11.46
CA GLY A 102 -9.36 3.66 -10.52
C GLY A 102 -9.19 3.25 -9.06
N THR A 103 -9.57 2.02 -8.70
CA THR A 103 -9.41 1.53 -7.32
C THR A 103 -7.94 1.36 -6.94
N ILE A 104 -7.12 0.81 -7.83
CA ILE A 104 -5.69 0.63 -7.56
C ILE A 104 -4.94 1.98 -7.56
N ALA A 105 -5.29 2.92 -8.43
CA ALA A 105 -4.72 4.28 -8.38
C ALA A 105 -5.05 4.96 -7.05
N LEU A 106 -6.30 4.86 -6.58
CA LEU A 106 -6.72 5.38 -5.29
C LEU A 106 -5.97 4.72 -4.13
N PHE A 107 -5.77 3.40 -4.20
CA PHE A 107 -4.93 2.68 -3.24
C PHE A 107 -3.51 3.26 -3.19
N MET A 108 -2.93 3.51 -4.37
CA MET A 108 -1.59 4.07 -4.51
C MET A 108 -1.47 5.51 -4.02
N VAL A 109 -2.53 6.32 -4.11
CA VAL A 109 -2.60 7.63 -3.43
C VAL A 109 -2.48 7.47 -1.91
N GLY A 110 -3.22 6.52 -1.33
CA GLY A 110 -3.13 6.23 0.11
C GLY A 110 -1.72 5.76 0.51
N ALA A 111 -1.13 4.84 -0.26
CA ALA A 111 0.23 4.36 -0.04
C ALA A 111 1.28 5.48 -0.15
N GLY A 112 1.20 6.31 -1.19
CA GLY A 112 2.10 7.46 -1.38
C GLY A 112 1.98 8.49 -0.26
N LEU A 113 0.75 8.74 0.21
CA LEU A 113 0.48 9.63 1.34
C LEU A 113 1.05 9.09 2.66
N ALA A 114 1.00 7.77 2.89
CA ALA A 114 1.52 7.14 4.11
C ALA A 114 3.05 7.10 4.16
N SER A 115 3.72 6.97 3.01
CA SER A 115 5.17 6.76 2.89
C SER A 115 6.06 7.73 3.70
N PRO A 116 5.96 9.07 3.56
CA PRO A 116 6.82 9.98 4.30
C PRO A 116 6.58 9.92 5.82
N PHE A 117 5.34 9.66 6.25
CA PHE A 117 5.00 9.57 7.67
C PHE A 117 5.44 8.25 8.30
N ALA A 118 5.40 7.15 7.56
CA ALA A 118 5.89 5.85 8.03
C ALA A 118 7.40 5.90 8.31
N ILE A 119 8.18 6.42 7.36
CA ILE A 119 9.64 6.59 7.52
C ILE A 119 9.94 7.57 8.65
N THR A 120 9.26 8.73 8.70
CA THR A 120 9.45 9.71 9.78
C THR A 120 9.09 9.11 11.14
N GLY A 121 8.00 8.33 11.22
CA GLY A 121 7.57 7.62 12.41
C GLY A 121 8.61 6.61 12.90
N ALA A 122 9.16 5.81 12.00
CA ALA A 122 10.20 4.83 12.30
C ALA A 122 11.50 5.50 12.80
N ILE A 123 11.98 6.53 12.11
CA ILE A 123 13.23 7.22 12.46
C ILE A 123 13.11 7.97 13.78
N SER A 124 11.96 8.61 14.04
CA SER A 124 11.76 9.42 15.26
C SER A 124 11.68 8.59 16.54
N VAL A 125 11.72 7.26 16.47
CA VAL A 125 11.82 6.40 17.66
C VAL A 125 13.23 6.42 18.28
N ASN A 126 14.28 6.48 17.46
CA ASN A 126 15.66 6.61 17.93
C ASN A 126 16.47 7.54 17.02
N PRO A 127 16.53 8.85 17.35
CA PRO A 127 17.29 9.84 16.59
C PRO A 127 18.80 9.56 16.51
N GLN A 128 19.37 8.75 17.40
CA GLN A 128 20.81 8.39 17.35
C GLN A 128 21.10 7.28 16.35
N ALA A 129 20.07 6.58 15.84
CA ALA A 129 20.22 5.41 14.97
C ALA A 129 19.43 5.56 13.65
N VAL A 130 19.35 6.78 13.09
CA VAL A 130 18.56 7.10 11.89
C VAL A 130 18.88 6.17 10.72
N GLY A 131 20.17 5.95 10.43
CA GLY A 131 20.60 5.10 9.30
C GLY A 131 20.23 3.62 9.48
N ALA A 132 20.35 3.10 10.71
CA ALA A 132 19.94 1.72 11.01
C ALA A 132 18.41 1.57 10.97
N ALA A 133 17.67 2.56 11.47
CA ALA A 133 16.21 2.58 11.45
C ALA A 133 15.65 2.63 10.03
N SER A 134 16.20 3.48 9.16
CA SER A 134 15.78 3.57 7.75
C SER A 134 16.16 2.32 6.96
N GLY A 135 17.35 1.76 7.18
CA GLY A 135 17.78 0.51 6.57
C GLY A 135 16.89 -0.67 6.95
N LEU A 136 16.58 -0.82 8.25
CA LEU A 136 15.69 -1.86 8.74
C LEU A 136 14.26 -1.67 8.23
N TYR A 137 13.77 -0.43 8.18
CA TYR A 137 12.47 -0.13 7.57
C TYR A 137 12.42 -0.57 6.09
N GLY A 138 13.42 -0.20 5.29
CA GLY A 138 13.51 -0.58 3.89
C GLY A 138 13.58 -2.10 3.71
N PHE A 139 14.34 -2.80 4.56
CA PHE A 139 14.41 -4.26 4.56
C PHE A 139 13.05 -4.90 4.82
N VAL A 140 12.32 -4.45 5.85
CA VAL A 140 10.97 -4.96 6.18
C VAL A 140 10.00 -4.65 5.05
N GLN A 141 10.07 -3.45 4.49
CA GLN A 141 9.24 -3.00 3.39
C GLN A 141 9.40 -3.89 2.14
N MET A 142 10.65 -4.15 1.74
CA MET A 142 10.95 -5.00 0.57
C MET A 142 10.65 -6.49 0.85
N SER A 143 10.98 -6.99 2.04
CA SER A 143 10.67 -8.36 2.44
C SER A 143 9.17 -8.63 2.41
N TYR A 144 8.37 -7.68 2.88
CA TYR A 144 6.91 -7.79 2.83
C TYR A 144 6.38 -7.73 1.40
N GLY A 145 6.93 -6.85 0.55
CA GLY A 145 6.60 -6.81 -0.87
C GLY A 145 6.85 -8.13 -1.57
N ALA A 146 8.02 -8.74 -1.34
CA ALA A 146 8.37 -10.05 -1.86
C ALA A 146 7.42 -11.14 -1.35
N LEU A 147 7.09 -11.14 -0.05
CA LEU A 147 6.11 -12.06 0.54
C LEU A 147 4.75 -11.94 -0.14
N CYS A 148 4.25 -10.71 -0.35
CA CYS A 148 2.99 -10.47 -1.05
C CYS A 148 2.99 -11.05 -2.47
N THR A 149 4.08 -10.84 -3.23
CA THR A 149 4.25 -11.42 -4.56
C THR A 149 4.19 -12.94 -4.53
N VAL A 150 4.98 -13.57 -3.64
CA VAL A 150 5.01 -15.04 -3.50
C VAL A 150 3.64 -15.59 -3.09
N VAL A 151 2.94 -14.95 -2.16
CA VAL A 151 1.60 -15.39 -1.71
C VAL A 151 0.60 -15.38 -2.86
N VAL A 152 0.61 -14.34 -3.71
CA VAL A 152 -0.32 -14.27 -4.85
C VAL A 152 -0.02 -15.36 -5.87
N GLU A 153 1.26 -15.57 -6.20
CA GLU A 153 1.68 -16.57 -7.19
C GLU A 153 1.50 -18.00 -6.69
N THR A 154 1.68 -18.27 -5.38
CA THR A 154 1.56 -19.63 -4.84
C THR A 154 0.13 -20.03 -4.48
N TRP A 155 -0.69 -19.10 -3.98
CA TRP A 155 -2.04 -19.46 -3.52
C TRP A 155 -2.97 -19.77 -4.70
N ARG A 156 -3.15 -18.81 -5.61
CA ARG A 156 -3.91 -18.99 -6.86
C ARG A 156 -3.35 -18.03 -7.93
N PRO A 157 -2.42 -18.50 -8.79
CA PRO A 157 -1.84 -17.68 -9.84
C PRO A 157 -2.93 -17.01 -10.68
N GLY A 158 -2.79 -15.70 -10.91
CA GLY A 158 -3.75 -14.90 -11.70
C GLY A 158 -5.10 -14.63 -11.03
N SER A 159 -5.38 -15.12 -9.83
CA SER A 159 -6.70 -14.87 -9.23
C SER A 159 -6.84 -13.44 -8.71
N VAL A 160 -7.81 -12.70 -9.27
CA VAL A 160 -8.23 -11.36 -8.80
C VAL A 160 -8.59 -11.38 -7.32
N MET A 161 -9.24 -12.46 -6.86
CA MET A 161 -9.64 -12.63 -5.46
C MET A 161 -8.43 -12.65 -4.52
N THR A 162 -7.36 -13.36 -4.90
CA THR A 162 -6.13 -13.44 -4.10
C THR A 162 -5.51 -12.07 -3.93
N VAL A 163 -5.41 -11.29 -5.03
CA VAL A 163 -4.90 -9.91 -4.99
C VAL A 163 -5.76 -9.03 -4.09
N ALA A 164 -7.08 -9.10 -4.25
CA ALA A 164 -8.01 -8.29 -3.46
C ALA A 164 -7.90 -8.58 -1.95
N VAL A 165 -7.82 -9.85 -1.58
CA VAL A 165 -7.66 -10.28 -0.18
C VAL A 165 -6.31 -9.85 0.37
N VAL A 166 -5.22 -9.99 -0.39
CA VAL A 166 -3.89 -9.55 0.04
C VAL A 166 -3.86 -8.03 0.24
N LEU A 167 -4.38 -7.24 -0.71
CA LEU A 167 -4.43 -5.78 -0.58
C LEU A 167 -5.26 -5.34 0.63
N LEU A 168 -6.46 -5.90 0.78
CA LEU A 168 -7.36 -5.55 1.87
C LEU A 168 -6.80 -5.98 3.22
N GLY A 169 -6.30 -7.21 3.31
CA GLY A 169 -5.67 -7.75 4.53
C GLY A 169 -4.45 -6.92 4.94
N SER A 170 -3.59 -6.57 3.98
CA SER A 170 -2.42 -5.70 4.22
C SER A 170 -2.83 -4.32 4.70
N ALA A 171 -3.85 -3.70 4.09
CA ALA A 171 -4.34 -2.38 4.50
C ALA A 171 -4.93 -2.40 5.92
N VAL A 172 -5.67 -3.45 6.28
CA VAL A 172 -6.24 -3.63 7.63
C VAL A 172 -5.14 -3.88 8.66
N VAL A 173 -4.19 -4.77 8.38
CA VAL A 173 -3.04 -5.04 9.25
C VAL A 173 -2.18 -3.79 9.41
N GLY A 174 -1.96 -3.05 8.32
CA GLY A 174 -1.25 -1.78 8.33
C GLY A 174 -1.92 -0.75 9.22
N GLN A 175 -3.24 -0.64 9.13
CA GLN A 175 -4.05 0.24 9.98
C GLN A 175 -3.97 -0.15 11.45
N ALA A 176 -4.08 -1.43 11.77
CA ALA A 176 -3.96 -1.92 13.13
C ALA A 176 -2.56 -1.61 13.69
N ALA A 177 -1.48 -1.96 12.97
CA ALA A 177 -0.11 -1.75 13.40
C ALA A 177 0.22 -0.27 13.63
N LEU A 178 -0.20 0.62 12.72
CA LEU A 178 0.00 2.06 12.84
C LEU A 178 -0.83 2.65 13.98
N SER A 179 -2.08 2.19 14.17
CA SER A 179 -2.91 2.64 15.28
C SER A 179 -2.33 2.25 16.65
N MET A 180 -1.74 1.06 16.77
CA MET A 180 -1.05 0.63 17.99
C MET A 180 0.21 1.46 18.25
N ALA A 181 1.05 1.69 17.23
CA ALA A 181 2.23 2.55 17.36
C ALA A 181 1.88 3.99 17.78
N LEU A 182 0.75 4.51 17.29
CA LEU A 182 0.26 5.84 17.66
C LEU A 182 -0.29 5.90 19.09
N ARG A 183 -0.85 4.80 19.61
CA ARG A 183 -1.32 4.71 21.00
C ARG A 183 -0.17 4.66 21.99
N GLU A 184 0.91 3.96 21.67
CA GLU A 184 2.11 3.89 22.52
C GLU A 184 2.90 5.21 22.60
N ARG A 185 2.61 6.18 21.73
CA ARG A 185 3.20 7.53 21.75
C ARG A 185 2.42 8.55 22.58
N ARG A 186 1.21 8.22 23.03
CA ARG A 186 0.40 9.06 23.92
C ARG A 186 0.68 8.69 25.36
#